data_AF-A0A6N2D4T8-F1
#
_entry.id   AF-A0A6N2D4T8-F1
#
_cell.length_a   1.000
_cell.length_b   1.000
_cell.length_c   1.000
_cell.angle_alpha   90.00
_cell.angle_beta   90.00
_cell.angle_gamma   90.00
#
_symmetry.space_group_name_H-M   'P 1'
#
loop_
_entity.id
_entity.type
_entity.pdbx_description
1 polymer ?
#
loop_
_entity_poly.entity_id
_entity_poly.type
_entity_poly.pdbx_seq_one_letter_code
_entity_poly.pdbx_strand_id
1 'polypeptide(L)'
;MNTGDRELMAYWVRERNAARRVIEKTREDAGLWLKRTKLARDAGREEMAQEAERRALEAKRAWDEAELRLQEAEMQIEQVRREARGPDRSGLARAAATLDSFRAMGVDPQAAQFDEMEKRMRAEEFIAQVRERDAAEKDEALDALQRLKARMAAEDSAGSDDQGEA
;
A
#
# COMPACT_ATOMS: atom_id res chain seq x y z
N MET A 1 10.42 17.01 -20.92
CA MET A 1 11.49 15.99 -20.92
C MET A 1 12.41 16.23 -22.10
N ASN A 2 13.61 16.74 -21.81
CA ASN A 2 14.64 17.05 -22.81
C ASN A 2 15.38 15.76 -23.26
N THR A 3 16.31 15.86 -24.22
CA THR A 3 17.06 14.70 -24.74
C THR A 3 17.95 14.04 -23.67
N GLY A 4 18.57 14.82 -22.79
CA GLY A 4 19.38 14.30 -21.68
C GLY A 4 18.56 13.50 -20.66
N ASP A 5 17.36 13.98 -20.31
CA ASP A 5 16.44 13.26 -19.41
C ASP A 5 16.01 11.92 -20.02
N ARG A 6 15.83 11.85 -21.36
CA ARG A 6 15.47 10.62 -22.06
C ARG A 6 16.61 9.60 -22.06
N GLU A 7 17.84 10.04 -22.26
CA GLU A 7 19.03 9.18 -22.20
C GLU A 7 19.27 8.67 -20.78
N LEU A 8 19.13 9.53 -19.78
CA LEU A 8 19.23 9.17 -18.36
C LEU A 8 18.13 8.18 -17.95
N MET A 9 16.89 8.42 -18.38
CA MET A 9 15.78 7.48 -18.18
C MET A 9 16.06 6.13 -18.85
N ALA A 10 16.57 6.13 -20.08
CA ALA A 10 16.93 4.89 -20.79
C ALA A 10 18.04 4.11 -20.08
N TYR A 11 19.04 4.80 -19.53
CA TYR A 11 20.08 4.20 -18.70
C TYR A 11 19.48 3.49 -17.48
N TRP A 12 18.70 4.20 -16.66
CA TRP A 12 18.13 3.60 -15.44
C TRP A 12 17.13 2.48 -15.73
N VAL A 13 16.39 2.54 -16.84
CA VAL A 13 15.53 1.42 -17.29
C VAL A 13 16.36 0.19 -17.65
N ARG A 14 17.54 0.36 -18.28
CA ARG A 14 18.45 -0.77 -18.55
C ARG A 14 19.00 -1.36 -17.26
N GLU A 15 19.44 -0.52 -16.32
CA GLU A 15 19.94 -0.97 -15.01
C GLU A 15 18.86 -1.74 -14.23
N ARG A 16 17.63 -1.20 -14.17
CA ARG A 16 16.48 -1.88 -13.56
C ARG A 16 16.24 -3.26 -14.18
N ASN A 17 16.28 -3.36 -15.50
CA ASN A 17 16.06 -4.62 -16.21
C ASN A 17 17.24 -5.59 -16.03
N ALA A 18 18.47 -5.09 -15.91
CA ALA A 18 19.64 -5.90 -15.58
C ALA A 18 19.52 -6.48 -14.16
N ALA A 19 19.20 -5.65 -13.17
CA ALA A 19 18.99 -6.06 -11.79
C ALA A 19 17.89 -7.13 -11.67
N ARG A 20 16.75 -6.96 -12.35
CA ARG A 20 15.67 -7.97 -12.37
C ARG A 20 16.12 -9.33 -12.90
N ARG A 21 16.92 -9.35 -13.97
CA ARG A 21 17.47 -10.60 -14.53
C ARG A 21 18.44 -11.28 -13.56
N VAL A 22 19.24 -10.49 -12.85
CA VAL A 22 20.13 -11.03 -11.81
C VAL A 22 19.31 -11.63 -10.69
N ILE A 23 18.32 -10.92 -10.15
CA ILE A 23 17.42 -11.40 -9.09
C ILE A 23 16.78 -12.74 -9.46
N GLU A 24 16.19 -12.83 -10.65
CA GLU A 24 15.53 -14.04 -11.14
C GLU A 24 16.51 -15.23 -11.13
N LYS A 25 17.69 -15.05 -11.75
CA LYS A 25 18.72 -16.08 -11.82
C LYS A 25 19.24 -16.48 -10.43
N THR A 26 19.58 -15.52 -9.59
CA THR A 26 20.15 -15.79 -8.26
C THR A 26 19.15 -16.44 -7.32
N ARG A 27 17.85 -16.13 -7.46
CA ARG A 27 16.78 -16.77 -6.71
C ARG A 27 16.59 -18.23 -7.12
N GLU A 28 16.62 -18.52 -8.41
CA GLU A 28 16.59 -19.89 -8.92
C GLU A 28 17.83 -20.69 -8.46
N ASP A 29 19.02 -20.10 -8.59
CA ASP A 29 20.27 -20.71 -8.17
C ASP A 29 20.26 -21.02 -6.66
N ALA A 30 19.85 -20.07 -5.81
CA ALA A 30 19.74 -20.28 -4.37
C ALA A 30 18.79 -21.44 -4.03
N GLY A 31 17.62 -21.49 -4.67
CA GLY A 31 16.65 -22.57 -4.49
C GLY A 31 17.20 -23.94 -4.91
N LEU A 32 17.97 -23.99 -6.00
CA LEU A 32 18.61 -25.22 -6.48
C LEU A 32 19.73 -25.69 -5.53
N TRP A 33 20.54 -24.78 -5.03
CA TRP A 33 21.60 -25.11 -4.07
C TRP A 33 21.04 -25.59 -2.73
N LEU A 34 19.95 -25.00 -2.22
CA LEU A 34 19.27 -25.49 -1.02
C LEU A 34 18.72 -26.91 -1.18
N LYS A 35 18.14 -27.23 -2.36
CA LYS A 35 17.72 -28.61 -2.67
C LYS A 35 18.91 -29.58 -2.68
N ARG A 36 20.06 -29.16 -3.24
CA ARG A 36 21.29 -29.95 -3.23
C ARG A 36 21.83 -30.18 -1.82
N THR A 37 21.80 -29.17 -0.95
CA THR A 37 22.18 -29.31 0.47
C THR A 37 21.34 -30.39 1.14
N LYS A 38 20.01 -30.35 0.96
CA LYS A 38 19.11 -31.37 1.51
C LYS A 38 19.46 -32.78 1.01
N LEU A 39 19.61 -32.96 -0.31
CA LEU A 39 19.96 -34.24 -0.90
C LEU A 39 21.32 -34.77 -0.42
N ALA A 40 22.31 -33.89 -0.26
CA ALA A 40 23.63 -34.27 0.23
C ALA A 40 23.58 -34.73 1.70
N ARG A 41 22.79 -34.04 2.56
CA ARG A 41 22.57 -34.46 3.95
C ARG A 41 21.84 -35.78 4.04
N ASP A 42 20.77 -35.96 3.26
CA ASP A 42 20.01 -37.21 3.20
C ASP A 42 20.89 -38.40 2.76
N ALA A 43 21.92 -38.14 1.95
CA ALA A 43 22.91 -39.13 1.51
C ALA A 43 24.13 -39.28 2.44
N GLY A 44 24.18 -38.58 3.59
CA GLY A 44 25.30 -38.61 4.54
C GLY A 44 26.59 -37.97 4.01
N ARG A 45 26.51 -37.14 2.95
CA ARG A 45 27.66 -36.49 2.31
C ARG A 45 27.83 -35.05 2.83
N GLU A 46 28.31 -34.91 4.06
CA GLU A 46 28.31 -33.63 4.76
C GLU A 46 29.18 -32.55 4.10
N GLU A 47 30.34 -32.90 3.53
CA GLU A 47 31.19 -31.94 2.82
C GLU A 47 30.49 -31.35 1.58
N MET A 48 29.73 -32.17 0.85
CA MET A 48 28.94 -31.70 -0.28
C MET A 48 27.77 -30.82 0.17
N ALA A 49 27.17 -31.12 1.32
CA ALA A 49 26.12 -30.31 1.91
C ALA A 49 26.63 -28.92 2.28
N GLN A 50 27.81 -28.83 2.91
CA GLN A 50 28.45 -27.57 3.29
C GLN A 50 28.84 -26.73 2.08
N GLU A 51 29.40 -27.34 1.02
CA GLU A 51 29.69 -26.63 -0.23
C GLU A 51 28.41 -26.08 -0.86
N ALA A 52 27.36 -26.90 -0.97
CA ALA A 52 26.08 -26.46 -1.52
C ALA A 52 25.44 -25.34 -0.69
N GLU A 53 25.56 -25.40 0.64
CA GLU A 53 25.07 -24.34 1.54
C GLU A 53 25.86 -23.03 1.34
N ARG A 54 27.19 -23.10 1.19
CA ARG A 54 28.00 -21.93 0.87
C ARG A 54 27.57 -21.28 -0.46
N ARG A 55 27.35 -22.08 -1.50
CA ARG A 55 26.86 -21.59 -2.80
C ARG A 55 25.47 -20.98 -2.71
N ALA A 56 24.57 -21.56 -1.90
CA ALA A 56 23.25 -20.97 -1.65
C ALA A 56 23.36 -19.60 -0.98
N LEU A 57 24.28 -19.44 -0.01
CA LEU A 57 24.54 -18.17 0.66
C LEU A 57 25.15 -17.13 -0.29
N GLU A 58 26.09 -17.53 -1.15
CA GLU A 58 26.66 -16.66 -2.19
C GLU A 58 25.56 -16.17 -3.16
N ALA A 59 24.70 -17.08 -3.63
CA ALA A 59 23.57 -16.72 -4.49
C ALA A 59 22.58 -15.78 -3.79
N LYS A 60 22.31 -16.00 -2.49
CA LYS A 60 21.48 -15.11 -1.69
C LYS A 60 22.09 -13.71 -1.55
N ARG A 61 23.39 -13.59 -1.29
CA ARG A 61 24.06 -12.28 -1.21
C ARG A 61 23.97 -11.52 -2.54
N ALA A 62 24.17 -12.22 -3.66
CA ALA A 62 24.04 -11.63 -4.99
C ALA A 62 22.60 -11.20 -5.28
N TRP A 63 21.61 -11.95 -4.79
CA TRP A 63 20.21 -11.55 -4.83
C TRP A 63 19.97 -10.26 -4.04
N ASP A 64 20.39 -10.21 -2.76
CA ASP A 64 20.21 -9.03 -1.90
C ASP A 64 20.85 -7.77 -2.51
N GLU A 65 22.06 -7.90 -3.07
CA GLU A 65 22.74 -6.81 -3.78
C GLU A 65 21.98 -6.34 -5.02
N ALA A 66 21.40 -7.26 -5.79
CA ALA A 66 20.60 -6.93 -6.96
C ALA A 66 19.26 -6.28 -6.59
N GLU A 67 18.66 -6.62 -5.44
CA GLU A 67 17.47 -5.93 -4.94
C GLU A 67 17.77 -4.48 -4.57
N LEU A 68 18.91 -4.21 -3.93
CA LEU A 68 19.33 -2.84 -3.63
C LEU A 68 19.52 -2.01 -4.91
N ARG A 69 20.19 -2.58 -5.92
CA ARG A 69 20.34 -1.93 -7.24
C ARG A 69 19.00 -1.68 -7.93
N LEU A 70 18.06 -2.62 -7.80
CA LEU A 70 16.72 -2.47 -8.35
C LEU A 70 15.99 -1.28 -7.70
N GLN A 71 16.03 -1.19 -6.38
CA GLN A 71 15.42 -0.09 -5.63
C GLN A 71 16.04 1.26 -6.00
N GLU A 72 17.37 1.32 -6.11
CA GLU A 72 18.09 2.53 -6.54
C GLU A 72 17.64 2.96 -7.95
N ALA A 73 17.62 2.02 -8.91
CA ALA A 73 17.21 2.33 -10.28
C ALA A 73 15.74 2.80 -10.36
N GLU A 74 14.85 2.20 -9.57
CA GLU A 74 13.43 2.62 -9.51
C GLU A 74 13.26 4.00 -8.89
N MET A 75 14.02 4.33 -7.84
CA MET A 75 14.06 5.66 -7.24
C MET A 75 14.56 6.71 -8.24
N GLN A 76 15.64 6.42 -8.96
CA GLN A 76 16.22 7.33 -9.96
C GLN A 76 15.28 7.56 -11.14
N ILE A 77 14.61 6.51 -11.62
CA ILE A 77 13.56 6.63 -12.64
C ILE A 77 12.46 7.60 -12.18
N GLU A 78 12.01 7.47 -10.94
CA GLU A 78 10.95 8.31 -10.41
C GLU A 78 11.42 9.76 -10.22
N GLN A 79 12.67 9.97 -9.80
CA GLN A 79 13.27 11.29 -9.72
C GLN A 79 13.31 11.97 -11.10
N VAL A 80 13.82 11.29 -12.14
CA VAL A 80 13.87 11.83 -13.50
C VAL A 80 12.46 12.17 -14.02
N ARG A 81 11.45 11.35 -13.68
CA ARG A 81 10.04 11.66 -14.02
C ARG A 81 9.53 12.91 -13.32
N ARG A 82 9.86 13.11 -12.04
CA ARG A 82 9.47 14.30 -11.28
C ARG A 82 10.15 15.55 -11.82
N GLU A 83 11.44 15.49 -12.09
CA GLU A 83 12.21 16.59 -12.68
C GLU A 83 11.69 16.95 -14.07
N ALA A 84 11.38 15.95 -14.90
CA ALA A 84 10.78 16.16 -16.21
C ALA A 84 9.34 16.70 -16.17
N ARG A 85 8.64 16.55 -15.03
CA ARG A 85 7.31 17.12 -14.73
C ARG A 85 7.38 18.42 -13.93
N GLY A 86 8.57 18.87 -13.52
CA GLY A 86 8.77 20.13 -12.82
C GLY A 86 8.16 21.27 -13.62
N PRO A 87 7.62 22.32 -12.96
CA PRO A 87 6.94 23.37 -13.67
C PRO A 87 7.97 24.07 -14.55
N ASP A 88 7.79 23.90 -15.85
CA ASP A 88 8.56 24.59 -16.88
C ASP A 88 8.58 26.08 -16.53
N ARG A 89 9.67 26.83 -16.78
CA ARG A 89 9.69 28.28 -16.50
C ARG A 89 8.50 29.01 -17.16
N SER A 90 8.00 28.46 -18.27
CA SER A 90 6.78 28.88 -18.96
C SER A 90 5.47 28.52 -18.23
N GLY A 91 5.45 27.43 -17.46
CA GLY A 91 4.34 26.99 -16.61
C GLY A 91 4.24 27.81 -15.32
N LEU A 92 5.38 28.14 -14.70
CA LEU A 92 5.43 29.10 -13.58
C LEU A 92 4.98 30.49 -14.02
N ALA A 93 5.43 30.97 -15.19
CA ALA A 93 5.00 32.25 -15.74
C ALA A 93 3.49 32.27 -16.07
N ARG A 94 2.95 31.18 -16.65
CA ARG A 94 1.51 31.05 -16.89
C ARG A 94 0.70 30.93 -15.60
N ALA A 95 1.17 30.17 -14.61
CA ALA A 95 0.52 30.07 -13.31
C ALA A 95 0.53 31.41 -12.57
N ALA A 96 1.64 32.16 -12.62
CA ALA A 96 1.74 33.51 -12.08
C ALA A 96 0.78 34.47 -12.80
N ALA A 97 0.76 34.48 -14.13
CA ALA A 97 -0.18 35.30 -14.90
C ALA A 97 -1.65 34.94 -14.64
N THR A 98 -1.94 33.65 -14.39
CA THR A 98 -3.28 33.18 -14.03
C THR A 98 -3.67 33.66 -12.63
N LEU A 99 -2.77 33.55 -11.64
CA LEU A 99 -2.98 34.08 -10.29
C LEU A 99 -3.17 35.60 -10.30
N ASP A 100 -2.38 36.33 -11.10
CA ASP A 100 -2.52 37.78 -11.26
C ASP A 100 -3.83 38.15 -11.94
N SER A 101 -4.34 37.35 -12.89
CA SER A 101 -5.66 37.55 -13.49
C SER A 101 -6.82 37.37 -12.49
N PHE A 102 -6.72 36.41 -11.57
CA PHE A 102 -7.71 36.23 -10.50
C PHE A 102 -7.68 37.40 -9.50
N ARG A 103 -6.47 37.83 -9.10
CA ARG A 103 -6.30 39.01 -8.23
C ARG A 103 -6.83 40.29 -8.89
N ALA A 104 -6.63 40.46 -10.20
CA ALA A 104 -7.18 41.58 -10.95
C ALA A 104 -8.72 41.57 -11.03
N MET A 105 -9.35 40.39 -10.95
CA MET A 105 -10.81 40.23 -10.84
C MET A 105 -11.33 40.35 -9.39
N GLY A 106 -10.47 40.70 -8.43
CA GLY A 106 -10.83 40.84 -7.02
C GLY A 106 -11.00 39.52 -6.27
N VAL A 107 -10.58 38.40 -6.86
CA VAL A 107 -10.62 37.07 -6.24
C VAL A 107 -9.24 36.76 -5.69
N ASP A 108 -9.10 36.65 -4.37
CA ASP A 108 -7.87 36.13 -3.76
C ASP A 108 -7.88 34.59 -3.81
N PRO A 109 -7.02 33.96 -4.63
CA PRO A 109 -7.01 32.51 -4.80
C PRO A 109 -6.65 31.77 -3.50
N GLN A 110 -5.87 32.41 -2.60
CA GLN A 110 -5.55 31.81 -1.31
C GLN A 110 -6.78 31.79 -0.40
N ALA A 111 -7.51 32.91 -0.31
CA ALA A 111 -8.76 32.98 0.45
C ALA A 111 -9.81 31.98 -0.08
N ALA A 112 -9.95 31.85 -1.40
CA ALA A 112 -10.87 30.91 -2.03
C ALA A 112 -10.52 29.43 -1.72
N GLN A 113 -9.24 29.09 -1.64
CA GLN A 113 -8.80 27.74 -1.26
C GLN A 113 -9.07 27.43 0.21
N PHE A 114 -8.89 28.40 1.11
CA PHE A 114 -9.23 28.25 2.53
C PHE A 114 -10.73 28.05 2.73
N ASP A 115 -11.58 28.83 2.04
CA ASP A 115 -13.04 28.68 2.09
C ASP A 115 -13.50 27.29 1.60
N GLU A 116 -12.87 26.75 0.55
CA GLU A 116 -13.22 25.43 0.02
C GLU A 116 -12.77 24.30 0.96
N MET A 117 -11.59 24.44 1.57
CA MET A 117 -11.08 23.49 2.57
C MET A 117 -11.95 23.49 3.82
N GLU A 118 -12.38 24.65 4.30
CA GLU A 118 -13.26 24.77 5.46
C GLU A 118 -14.64 24.15 5.18
N LYS A 119 -15.20 24.36 3.98
CA LYS A 119 -16.45 23.70 3.56
C LYS A 119 -16.31 22.18 3.49
N ARG A 120 -15.17 21.65 3.05
CA ARG A 120 -14.91 20.20 3.04
C ARG A 120 -14.80 19.62 4.44
N MET A 121 -14.06 20.27 5.34
CA MET A 121 -13.95 19.79 6.73
C MET A 121 -15.32 19.77 7.43
N ARG A 122 -16.14 20.82 7.26
CA ARG A 122 -17.52 20.83 7.80
C ARG A 122 -18.40 19.74 7.21
N ALA A 123 -18.25 19.42 5.92
CA ALA A 123 -18.98 18.33 5.28
C ALA A 123 -18.53 16.95 5.82
N GLU A 124 -17.24 16.76 6.06
CA GLU A 124 -16.69 15.54 6.66
C GLU A 124 -17.14 15.36 8.11
N GLU A 125 -17.16 16.44 8.91
CA GLU A 125 -17.70 16.44 10.28
C GLU A 125 -19.19 16.10 10.30
N PHE A 126 -19.98 16.64 9.36
CA PHE A 126 -21.39 16.31 9.24
C PHE A 126 -21.60 14.83 8.90
N ILE A 127 -20.82 14.27 7.98
CA ILE A 127 -20.87 12.85 7.64
C ILE A 127 -20.47 11.97 8.83
N ALA A 128 -19.48 12.40 9.63
CA ALA A 128 -19.08 11.69 10.84
C ALA A 128 -20.20 11.66 11.89
N GLN A 129 -20.88 12.78 12.12
CA GLN A 129 -22.02 12.87 13.05
C GLN A 129 -23.20 11.98 12.63
N VAL A 130 -23.51 11.93 11.32
CA VAL A 130 -24.56 11.04 10.80
C VAL A 130 -24.20 9.57 11.03
N ARG A 131 -22.94 9.18 10.81
CA ARG A 131 -22.48 7.80 11.06
C ARG A 131 -22.51 7.42 12.53
N GLU A 132 -22.16 8.34 13.41
CA GLU A 132 -22.21 8.13 14.86
C GLU A 132 -23.64 7.92 15.34
N ARG A 133 -24.58 8.71 14.82
CA ARG A 133 -26.01 8.54 15.08
C ARG A 133 -26.54 7.20 14.55
N ASP A 134 -26.18 6.82 13.33
CA ASP A 134 -26.58 5.53 12.73
C ASP A 134 -26.01 4.34 13.53
N ALA A 135 -24.83 4.48 14.14
CA ALA A 135 -24.25 3.46 15.00
C ALA A 135 -25.02 3.35 16.32
N ALA A 136 -25.34 4.48 16.96
CA ALA A 136 -26.12 4.50 18.19
C ALA A 136 -27.54 3.90 18.01
N GLU A 137 -28.22 4.22 16.90
CA GLU A 137 -29.54 3.66 16.58
C GLU A 137 -29.48 2.13 16.33
N LYS A 138 -28.37 1.63 15.76
CA LYS A 138 -28.15 0.18 15.59
C LYS A 138 -27.91 -0.54 16.90
N ASP A 139 -27.11 0.05 17.79
CA ASP A 139 -26.82 -0.52 19.10
C ASP A 139 -28.10 -0.58 19.96
N GLU A 140 -28.93 0.46 19.93
CA GLU A 140 -30.23 0.47 20.60
C GLU A 140 -31.20 -0.59 20.02
N ALA A 141 -31.22 -0.77 18.70
CA ALA A 141 -32.02 -1.80 18.05
C ALA A 141 -31.56 -3.23 18.39
N LEU A 142 -30.25 -3.45 18.52
CA LEU A 142 -29.68 -4.74 18.95
C LEU A 142 -30.04 -5.05 20.40
N ASP A 143 -29.94 -4.07 21.30
CA ASP A 143 -30.36 -4.21 22.70
C ASP A 143 -31.86 -4.52 22.82
N ALA A 144 -32.70 -3.85 22.03
CA ALA A 144 -34.14 -4.13 21.99
C ALA A 144 -34.45 -5.56 21.52
N LEU A 145 -33.75 -6.05 20.50
CA LEU A 145 -33.87 -7.42 20.02
C LEU A 145 -33.42 -8.45 21.06
N GLN A 146 -32.35 -8.17 21.81
CA GLN A 146 -31.89 -9.06 22.88
C GLN A 146 -32.90 -9.14 24.03
N ARG A 147 -33.51 -8.00 24.41
CA ARG A 147 -34.58 -7.97 25.43
C ARG A 147 -35.82 -8.76 24.99
N LEU A 148 -36.22 -8.62 23.73
CA LEU A 148 -37.31 -9.41 23.16
C LEU A 148 -37.00 -10.91 23.16
N LYS A 149 -35.79 -11.31 22.76
CA LYS A 149 -35.36 -12.70 22.77
C LYS A 149 -35.32 -13.29 24.18
N ALA A 150 -34.84 -12.53 25.16
CA ALA A 150 -34.84 -12.95 26.57
C ALA A 150 -36.25 -13.12 27.12
N ARG A 151 -37.18 -12.23 26.74
CA ARG A 151 -38.59 -12.34 27.11
C ARG A 151 -39.27 -13.56 26.51
N MET A 152 -39.07 -13.84 25.23
CA MET A 152 -39.62 -15.04 24.58
C MET A 152 -39.07 -16.33 25.22
N ALA A 153 -37.77 -16.38 25.53
CA ALA A 153 -37.18 -17.53 26.21
C ALA A 153 -37.76 -17.76 27.62
N ALA A 154 -38.11 -16.69 28.34
CA ALA A 154 -38.78 -16.78 29.64
C ALA A 154 -40.24 -17.24 29.51
N GLU A 155 -40.97 -16.77 28.49
CA GLU A 155 -42.35 -17.19 28.21
C GLU A 155 -42.41 -18.67 27.77
N ASP A 156 -41.44 -19.16 26.97
CA ASP A 156 -41.32 -20.58 26.59
C ASP A 156 -41.01 -21.49 27.79
N SER A 157 -40.24 -21.00 28.77
CA SER A 157 -39.94 -21.75 30.00
C SER A 157 -41.09 -21.81 31.01
N ALA A 158 -42.05 -20.88 30.92
CA ALA A 158 -43.23 -20.85 31.78
C ALA A 158 -44.40 -21.68 31.22
N GLY A 159 -44.39 -22.00 29.91
CA GLY A 159 -45.42 -22.80 29.24
C GLY A 159 -45.22 -24.32 29.30
N SER A 160 -44.10 -24.83 29.82
CA SER A 160 -43.82 -26.28 29.86
C SER A 160 -44.29 -27.00 31.15
N ASP A 161 -44.82 -26.27 32.14
CA ASP A 161 -45.18 -26.85 33.44
C ASP A 161 -46.68 -27.18 33.60
N ASP A 162 -47.53 -26.96 32.57
CA ASP A 162 -48.99 -27.22 32.64
C ASP A 162 -49.49 -28.27 31.63
N GLN A 163 -48.66 -29.29 31.36
CA GLN A 163 -49.11 -30.55 30.73
C GLN A 163 -48.55 -31.74 31.50
N GLY A 164 -49.03 -31.95 32.73
CA GLY A 164 -48.60 -33.12 33.48
C GLY A 164 -49.13 -33.25 34.89
N GLU A 165 -50.44 -33.15 35.12
CA GLU A 165 -51.07 -33.97 36.17
C GLU A 165 -52.55 -34.20 35.87
N ALA A 166 -52.92 -35.48 35.95
CA ALA A 166 -54.24 -36.06 35.75
C ALA A 166 -55.01 -36.15 37.06
#